data_AF-A0A528V2X9-F1
#
_entry.id   AF-A0A528V2X9-F1
#
_cell.length_a   1.000
_cell.length_b   1.000
_cell.length_c   1.000
_cell.angle_alpha   90.00
_cell.angle_beta   90.00
_cell.angle_gamma   90.00
#
_symmetry.space_group_name_H-M   'P 1'
#
loop_
_entity.id
_entity.type
_entity.pdbx_description
1 polymer ?
#
loop_
_entity_poly.entity_id
_entity_poly.type
_entity_poly.pdbx_seq_one_letter_code
_entity_poly.pdbx_strand_id
1 'polypeptide(L)' 'MNAHVFTSDVAFTPTVKAIQARKGSREAYARVEERGSWQAVITPDIAAFIEAQTSVFLSTANGEG' A
#
# COMPACT_ATOMS: atom_id res chain seq x y z
N MET A 1 1.20 -18.89 -4.03
CA MET A 1 1.19 -17.42 -4.00
C MET A 1 0.11 -17.02 -3.01
N ASN A 2 0.46 -16.38 -1.90
CA ASN A 2 -0.56 -15.93 -0.94
C ASN A 2 -1.31 -14.76 -1.57
N ALA A 3 -2.61 -14.93 -1.79
CA ALA A 3 -3.46 -13.83 -2.23
C ALA A 3 -3.45 -12.76 -1.12
N HIS A 4 -3.01 -11.55 -1.46
CA HIS A 4 -3.22 -10.39 -0.61
C HIS A 4 -4.73 -10.17 -0.48
N VAL A 5 -5.26 -10.32 0.73
CA VAL A 5 -6.70 -10.21 1.00
C VAL A 5 -7.08 -8.74 1.14
N PHE A 6 -6.16 -7.92 1.67
CA PHE A 6 -6.33 -6.48 1.82
C PHE A 6 -5.20 -5.72 1.14
N THR A 7 -5.46 -4.52 0.63
CA THR A 7 -4.40 -3.66 0.06
C THR A 7 -3.34 -3.28 1.10
N SER A 8 -3.72 -3.25 2.38
CA SER A 8 -2.78 -3.09 3.49
C SER A 8 -1.73 -4.20 3.60
N ASP A 9 -1.93 -5.37 3.00
CA ASP A 9 -0.94 -6.45 3.00
C ASP A 9 0.33 -6.09 2.20
N VAL A 10 0.24 -5.14 1.28
CA VAL A 10 1.40 -4.60 0.54
C VAL A 10 2.24 -3.70 1.45
N ALA A 11 1.60 -2.90 2.29
CA ALA A 11 2.29 -2.00 3.22
C ALA A 11 2.72 -2.67 4.52
N PHE A 12 1.96 -3.67 4.99
CA PHE A 12 2.15 -4.31 6.28
C PHE A 12 2.33 -5.81 6.13
N THR A 13 3.56 -6.26 6.31
CA THR A 13 3.87 -7.69 6.44
C THR A 13 3.16 -8.29 7.66
N PRO A 14 3.03 -9.63 7.75
CA PRO A 14 2.48 -10.27 8.94
C PRO A 14 3.17 -9.83 10.24
N THR A 15 4.49 -9.65 10.20
CA THR A 15 5.29 -9.14 11.34
C THR A 15 4.87 -7.71 11.73
N VAL A 16 4.66 -6.82 10.75
CA VAL A 16 4.21 -5.45 11.03
C VAL A 16 2.80 -5.47 11.63
N LYS A 17 1.87 -6.27 11.10
CA LYS A 17 0.51 -6.39 11.66
C LYS A 17 0.51 -6.93 13.10
N ALA A 18 1.39 -7.88 13.41
CA ALA A 18 1.58 -8.36 14.78
C ALA A 18 2.12 -7.27 15.72
N ILE A 19 3.07 -6.44 15.25
CA ILE A 19 3.57 -5.29 16.00
C ILE A 19 2.47 -4.24 16.21
N GLN A 20 1.66 -3.95 15.19
CA GLN A 20 0.51 -3.05 15.30
C GLN A 20 -0.48 -3.53 16.37
N ALA A 21 -0.74 -4.84 16.45
CA ALA A 21 -1.63 -5.41 17.45
C ALA A 21 -1.06 -5.23 18.86
N ARG A 22 0.23 -5.56 19.06
CA ARG A 22 0.94 -5.36 20.33
C ARG A 22 1.00 -3.89 20.75
N LYS A 23 1.10 -2.97 19.80
CA LYS A 23 1.15 -1.52 20.04
C LYS A 23 -0.22 -0.83 19.97
N GLY A 24 -1.31 -1.58 19.79
CA GLY A 24 -2.69 -1.06 19.79
C GLY A 24 -3.15 -0.36 18.51
N SER A 25 -2.30 -0.15 17.50
CA SER A 25 -2.71 0.55 16.27
C SER A 25 -3.47 -0.33 15.27
N ARG A 26 -3.53 -1.66 15.50
CA ARG A 26 -4.13 -2.59 14.53
C ARG A 26 -5.61 -2.37 14.31
N GLU A 27 -6.36 -2.01 15.36
CA GLU A 27 -7.81 -1.81 15.27
C GLU A 27 -8.17 -0.67 14.29
N ALA A 28 -7.38 0.42 14.29
CA ALA A 28 -7.59 1.54 13.38
C ALA A 28 -7.46 1.10 11.91
N TYR A 29 -6.44 0.29 11.58
CA TYR A 29 -6.24 -0.21 10.22
C TYR A 29 -7.25 -1.29 9.84
N ALA A 30 -7.68 -2.14 10.77
CA ALA A 30 -8.71 -3.14 10.53
C ALA A 30 -10.05 -2.49 10.14
N ARG A 31 -10.45 -1.40 10.81
CA ARG A 31 -11.64 -0.63 10.44
C ARG A 31 -11.57 -0.04 9.02
N VAL A 32 -10.37 0.30 8.54
CA VAL A 32 -10.18 0.75 7.15
C VAL A 32 -10.33 -0.41 6.18
N GLU A 33 -9.78 -1.58 6.50
CA GLU A 33 -9.92 -2.80 5.71
C GLU A 33 -11.39 -3.21 5.54
N GLU A 34 -12.18 -3.17 6.63
CA GLU A 34 -13.61 -3.48 6.62
C GLU A 34 -14.45 -2.49 5.79
N ARG A 35 -14.01 -1.23 5.70
CA ARG A 35 -14.71 -0.15 4.96
C ARG A 35 -14.36 -0.10 3.46
N GLY A 36 -13.75 -1.15 2.93
CA GLY A 36 -13.33 -1.23 1.53
C GLY A 36 -11.83 -1.08 1.31
N SER A 37 -11.04 -1.11 2.39
CA SER A 37 -9.58 -0.98 2.36
C SER A 37 -9.10 0.32 1.70
N TRP A 38 -7.82 0.39 1.35
CA TRP A 38 -7.31 1.48 0.51
C TRP A 38 -7.65 1.23 -0.96
N GLN A 39 -7.79 2.31 -1.72
CA GLN A 39 -8.10 2.25 -3.15
C GLN A 39 -7.04 1.41 -3.89
N ALA A 40 -7.50 0.41 -4.64
CA ALA A 40 -6.65 -0.50 -5.43
C ALA A 40 -6.79 -0.29 -6.94
N VAL A 41 -7.67 0.63 -7.36
CA VAL A 41 -8.05 0.81 -8.76
C VAL A 41 -7.43 2.09 -9.29
N ILE A 42 -6.74 1.97 -10.43
CA ILE A 42 -6.33 3.13 -11.22
C ILE A 42 -7.57 3.62 -11.95
N THR A 43 -8.07 4.80 -11.55
CA THR A 43 -9.22 5.42 -12.20
C THR A 43 -8.85 5.96 -13.58
N PRO A 44 -9.82 6.18 -14.49
CA PRO A 44 -9.53 6.68 -15.84
C PRO A 44 -8.75 8.01 -15.87
N ASP A 45 -9.00 8.91 -14.92
CA ASP A 45 -8.29 10.17 -14.78
C ASP A 45 -6.84 9.97 -14.32
N ILE A 46 -6.58 9.06 -13.38
CA ILE A 46 -5.20 8.71 -12.98
C ILE A 46 -4.47 8.03 -14.15
N ALA A 47 -5.14 7.15 -14.89
CA ALA A 47 -4.56 6.49 -16.06
C ALA A 47 -4.16 7.51 -17.13
N ALA A 48 -5.06 8.42 -17.49
CA ALA A 48 -4.80 9.48 -18.45
C ALA A 48 -3.68 10.42 -17.98
N PHE A 49 -3.64 10.74 -16.69
CA PHE A 49 -2.54 11.51 -16.11
C PHE A 49 -1.21 10.78 -16.28
N ILE A 50 -1.10 9.51 -15.91
CA ILE A 50 0.15 8.74 -16.05
C ILE A 50 0.58 8.62 -17.52
N GLU A 51 -0.36 8.35 -18.43
CA GLU A 51 -0.09 8.20 -19.87
C GLU A 51 0.48 9.48 -20.50
N ALA A 52 0.08 10.66 -20.01
CA ALA A 52 0.59 11.93 -20.52
C ALA A 52 2.05 12.22 -20.14
N GLN A 53 2.66 11.45 -19.22
CA GLN A 53 4.01 11.74 -18.72
C GLN A 53 5.09 11.17 -19.64
N THR A 54 5.94 12.05 -20.17
CA THR A 54 7.10 11.67 -21.00
C THR A 54 8.41 11.61 -20.22
N SER A 55 8.39 11.94 -18.92
CA SER A 55 9.52 11.87 -18.00
C SER A 55 9.04 11.63 -16.56
N VAL A 56 9.90 11.11 -15.70
CA VAL A 56 9.58 10.82 -14.28
C VAL A 56 10.74 11.21 -13.36
N PHE A 57 10.44 11.55 -12.11
CA PHE A 57 11.43 11.66 -11.04
C PHE A 57 11.68 10.27 -10.45
N LEU A 58 12.94 9.87 -10.36
CA LEU A 58 13.35 8.59 -9.80
C LEU A 58 14.32 8.80 -8.65
N SER A 59 13.99 8.26 -7.48
CA SER A 59 14.92 8.13 -6.36
C SER A 59 15.49 6.72 -6.33
N THR A 60 16.81 6.59 -6.19
CA THR A 60 17.52 5.30 -6.16
C THR A 60 18.43 5.22 -4.93
N ALA A 61 18.71 4.01 -4.48
CA ALA A 61 19.70 3.72 -3.45
C ALA A 61 20.69 2.68 -4.00
N ASN A 62 21.96 2.80 -3.63
CA ASN A 62 22.97 1.81 -4.01
C ASN A 62 23.02 0.68 -2.96
N GLY A 63 23.95 -0.27 -3.12
CA GLY A 63 24.08 -1.40 -2.19
C GLY A 63 24.54 -1.03 -0.78
N GLU A 64 24.98 0.22 -0.56
CA GLU A 64 25.45 0.72 0.73
C GLU A 64 24.33 1.41 1.53
N GLY A 65 23.18 1.66 0.89
CA GLY A 65 22.05 2.38 1.48
C GLY A 65 22.13 3.86 1.20
#